data_AF-A0A317EFJ5-F1
#
_entry.id   AF-A0A317EFJ5-F1
#
_cell.length_a   1.000
_cell.length_b   1.000
_cell.length_c   1.000
_cell.angle_alpha   90.00
_cell.angle_beta   90.00
_cell.angle_gamma   90.00
#
_symmetry.space_group_name_H-M   'P 1'
#
loop_
_entity.id
_entity.type
_entity.pdbx_description
1 polymer ?
#
loop_
_entity_poly.entity_id
_entity_poly.type
_entity_poly.pdbx_seq_one_letter_code
_entity_poly.pdbx_strand_id
1 'polypeptide(L)'
;MGGGGDRKARLRSRLAGRDRRHPAPGGHDRPAAPPVAGAGEWRHPLCDRGGGTGARRLAAPVRLRPRPPGPPFPDPCRRRQIMIEAAKAFATRAHAAAGQRRKYTGAPYIEHPAAVAALVAAAGGDAAMIAAAWLHDVVEDTGVPLAAIEVDFGPEVAELVSWLTKPEASGAGDREARKAQECAHLAAAPVRAKAVKLADLIDNTATVVERDPIFAATYLREKLAVLDVLADAAGGSAVAAALLPRARAIVEQGLATLSAAR
;
A
#
# COMPACT_ATOMS: atom_id res chain seq x y z
N MET A 1 -53.13 10.02 6.77
CA MET A 1 -53.61 8.96 5.85
C MET A 1 -52.86 9.15 4.55
N GLY A 2 -52.01 8.28 4.01
CA GLY A 2 -51.59 6.91 4.33
C GLY A 2 -51.02 6.29 3.04
N GLY A 3 -49.86 5.60 3.13
CA GLY A 3 -49.31 4.63 2.17
C GLY A 3 -48.84 5.17 0.81
N GLY A 4 -47.66 4.87 0.26
CA GLY A 4 -46.75 3.75 0.51
C GLY A 4 -47.07 2.59 -0.43
N GLY A 5 -46.29 2.41 -1.51
CA GLY A 5 -46.58 1.38 -2.52
C GLY A 5 -45.45 1.16 -3.54
N ASP A 6 -44.31 0.67 -3.05
CA ASP A 6 -43.59 -0.47 -3.61
C ASP A 6 -43.25 -0.53 -5.12
N ARG A 7 -42.08 0.01 -5.50
CA ARG A 7 -41.44 -0.15 -6.82
C ARG A 7 -40.40 -1.28 -6.86
N LYS A 8 -40.60 -2.38 -6.10
CA LYS A 8 -39.67 -3.54 -6.09
C LYS A 8 -40.23 -4.88 -6.59
N ALA A 9 -41.45 -4.92 -7.14
CA ALA A 9 -42.04 -6.16 -7.64
C ALA A 9 -42.47 -6.07 -9.10
N ARG A 10 -41.52 -6.20 -10.04
CA ARG A 10 -41.78 -6.59 -11.45
C ARG A 10 -40.47 -6.78 -12.23
N LEU A 11 -39.70 -7.81 -11.89
CA LEU A 11 -38.88 -8.55 -12.88
C LEU A 11 -38.43 -9.90 -12.32
N ARG A 12 -39.40 -10.71 -11.86
CA ARG A 12 -39.23 -12.16 -11.67
C ARG A 12 -40.32 -12.87 -12.44
N SER A 13 -40.03 -13.23 -13.68
CA SER A 13 -40.60 -14.40 -14.34
C SER A 13 -39.94 -14.58 -15.70
N ARG A 14 -39.10 -15.61 -15.82
CA ARG A 14 -39.12 -16.59 -16.92
C ARG A 14 -37.95 -17.57 -16.76
N LEU A 15 -38.30 -18.84 -16.99
CA LEU A 15 -37.45 -20.02 -17.14
C LEU A 15 -37.11 -20.78 -15.85
N ALA A 16 -38.16 -21.43 -15.34
CA ALA A 16 -38.02 -22.78 -14.79
C ALA A 16 -37.59 -23.76 -15.91
N GLY A 17 -36.72 -24.70 -15.55
CA GLY A 17 -36.59 -25.98 -16.23
C GLY A 17 -35.43 -26.11 -17.22
N ARG A 18 -34.31 -26.68 -16.77
CA ARG A 18 -33.71 -27.90 -17.33
C ARG A 18 -32.50 -28.34 -16.50
N ASP A 19 -32.75 -29.37 -15.72
CA ASP A 19 -31.76 -30.26 -15.13
C ASP A 19 -30.97 -30.97 -16.24
N ARG A 20 -29.65 -30.77 -16.29
CA ARG A 20 -28.69 -31.62 -17.01
C ARG A 20 -27.36 -31.63 -16.27
N ARG A 21 -27.12 -32.73 -15.57
CA ARG A 21 -25.80 -33.19 -15.11
C ARG A 21 -24.84 -33.29 -16.30
N HIS A 22 -23.63 -32.75 -16.18
CA HIS A 22 -22.47 -33.21 -16.95
C HIS A 22 -21.15 -33.00 -16.17
N PRO A 23 -20.14 -33.85 -16.43
CA PRO A 23 -19.09 -34.20 -15.48
C PRO A 23 -17.81 -33.34 -15.61
N ALA A 24 -16.92 -33.50 -14.62
CA ALA A 24 -15.62 -32.85 -14.50
C ALA A 24 -14.67 -33.14 -15.69
N PRO A 25 -13.81 -32.18 -16.09
CA PRO A 25 -12.66 -32.47 -16.93
C PRO A 25 -11.43 -32.82 -16.08
N GLY A 26 -10.84 -33.97 -16.41
CA GLY A 26 -9.62 -34.50 -15.83
C GLY A 26 -8.36 -33.72 -16.20
N GLY A 27 -7.30 -34.03 -15.47
CA GLY A 27 -5.99 -33.40 -15.55
C GLY A 27 -5.27 -33.59 -16.87
N HIS A 28 -4.42 -32.61 -17.17
CA HIS A 28 -3.34 -32.74 -18.12
C HIS A 28 -2.06 -32.24 -17.47
N ASP A 29 -1.18 -33.18 -17.16
CA ASP A 29 0.22 -32.98 -16.82
C ASP A 29 0.92 -32.20 -17.94
N ARG A 30 1.65 -31.14 -17.55
CA ARG A 30 2.54 -30.41 -18.45
C ARG A 30 3.89 -31.14 -18.53
N PRO A 31 4.38 -31.53 -19.71
CA PRO A 31 5.74 -32.05 -19.83
C PRO A 31 6.80 -30.95 -19.70
N ALA A 32 7.89 -31.30 -19.04
CA ALA A 32 9.08 -30.49 -18.79
C ALA A 32 9.86 -30.13 -20.08
N ALA A 33 10.49 -28.96 -20.08
CA ALA A 33 11.33 -28.47 -21.17
C ALA A 33 12.66 -29.26 -21.29
N PRO A 34 13.17 -29.52 -22.51
CA PRO A 34 14.45 -30.16 -22.71
C PRO A 34 15.65 -29.21 -22.48
N PRO A 35 16.84 -29.75 -22.17
CA PRO A 35 18.03 -28.99 -21.80
C PRO A 35 18.72 -28.34 -23.01
N VAL A 36 19.26 -27.13 -22.80
CA VAL A 36 20.05 -26.38 -23.77
C VAL A 36 21.45 -26.98 -23.84
N ALA A 37 21.79 -27.59 -24.97
CA ALA A 37 23.11 -28.14 -25.26
C ALA A 37 23.91 -27.19 -26.16
N GLY A 38 25.22 -27.09 -25.88
CA GLY A 38 26.24 -27.01 -26.92
C GLY A 38 26.70 -25.62 -27.34
N ALA A 39 27.88 -25.23 -26.85
CA ALA A 39 28.70 -24.17 -27.40
C ALA A 39 29.00 -24.43 -28.90
N GLY A 40 28.55 -23.53 -29.77
CA GLY A 40 28.91 -23.49 -31.18
C GLY A 40 30.13 -22.59 -31.39
N GLU A 41 31.24 -23.20 -31.81
CA GLU A 41 32.39 -22.51 -32.42
C GLU A 41 31.94 -21.65 -33.59
N TRP A 42 32.23 -20.35 -33.53
CA TRP A 42 32.11 -19.45 -34.66
C TRP A 42 33.35 -19.60 -35.56
N ARG A 43 33.18 -20.18 -36.75
CA ARG A 43 34.19 -20.12 -37.83
C ARG A 43 33.78 -19.08 -38.86
N HIS A 44 34.59 -18.03 -38.99
CA HIS A 44 34.45 -17.00 -40.01
C HIS A 44 35.25 -17.41 -41.26
N PRO A 45 34.71 -17.28 -42.48
CA PRO A 45 35.49 -17.53 -43.69
C PRO A 45 36.42 -16.35 -43.99
N LEU A 46 37.66 -16.72 -44.30
CA LEU A 46 38.67 -15.86 -44.90
C LEU A 46 38.19 -15.36 -46.26
N CYS A 47 38.20 -14.04 -46.46
CA CYS A 47 38.35 -13.44 -47.78
C CYS A 47 39.49 -12.44 -47.77
N ASP A 48 40.38 -12.68 -48.70
CA ASP A 48 41.62 -12.00 -49.01
C ASP A 48 41.39 -10.89 -50.06
N ARG A 49 42.32 -9.93 -50.07
CA ARG A 49 42.66 -8.93 -51.10
C ARG A 49 41.92 -7.58 -51.17
N GLY A 50 42.76 -6.52 -51.19
CA GLY A 50 42.47 -5.27 -51.90
C GLY A 50 43.23 -4.05 -51.34
N GLY A 51 44.30 -3.63 -52.03
CA GLY A 51 45.18 -2.54 -51.61
C GLY A 51 44.61 -1.12 -51.74
N GLY A 52 45.28 -0.18 -51.08
CA GLY A 52 45.00 1.25 -51.15
C GLY A 52 45.92 2.06 -50.24
N THR A 53 47.07 2.48 -50.76
CA THR A 53 48.01 3.39 -50.09
C THR A 53 47.44 4.81 -50.05
N GLY A 54 46.67 5.11 -49.01
CA GLY A 54 46.29 6.48 -48.64
C GLY A 54 46.84 6.78 -47.25
N ALA A 55 47.90 7.58 -47.17
CA ALA A 55 48.47 8.07 -45.91
C ALA A 55 47.46 9.00 -45.22
N ARG A 56 46.52 8.41 -44.45
CA ARG A 56 45.69 9.15 -43.49
C ARG A 56 46.60 9.56 -42.33
N ARG A 57 46.75 10.88 -42.11
CA ARG A 57 47.36 11.41 -40.88
C ARG A 57 46.65 10.78 -39.69
N LEU A 58 47.37 9.98 -38.91
CA LEU A 58 46.90 9.46 -37.63
C LEU A 58 46.70 10.67 -36.71
N ALA A 59 45.45 11.00 -36.40
CA ALA A 59 45.13 11.98 -35.36
C ALA A 59 45.77 11.51 -34.05
N ALA A 60 46.46 12.40 -33.35
CA ALA A 60 47.08 12.11 -32.06
C ALA A 60 46.02 11.53 -31.09
N PRO A 61 46.38 10.56 -30.23
CA PRO A 61 45.44 9.95 -29.31
C PRO A 61 44.87 11.03 -28.38
N VAL A 62 43.56 11.22 -28.45
CA VAL A 62 42.82 12.07 -27.51
C VAL A 62 43.04 11.48 -26.12
N ARG A 63 43.87 12.13 -25.30
CA ARG A 63 44.02 11.79 -23.88
C ARG A 63 42.68 12.11 -23.22
N LEU A 64 41.84 11.08 -23.04
CA LEU A 64 40.65 11.19 -22.21
C LEU A 64 41.10 11.59 -20.80
N ARG A 65 40.72 12.81 -20.39
CA ARG A 65 40.92 13.21 -19.00
C ARG A 65 40.16 12.23 -18.10
N PRO A 66 40.73 11.78 -16.97
CA PRO A 66 39.99 10.99 -16.01
C PRO A 66 38.73 11.76 -15.60
N ARG A 67 37.58 11.08 -15.65
CA ARG A 67 36.32 11.66 -15.18
C ARG A 67 36.51 12.05 -13.71
N PRO A 68 36.09 13.25 -13.28
CA PRO A 68 36.11 13.58 -11.87
C PRO A 68 35.32 12.51 -11.09
N PRO A 69 35.72 12.18 -9.85
CA PRO A 69 34.94 11.28 -9.02
C PRO A 69 33.51 11.81 -8.95
N GLY A 70 32.53 10.91 -9.17
CA GLY A 70 31.13 11.25 -9.03
C GLY A 70 30.83 11.80 -7.63
N PRO A 71 29.69 12.48 -7.43
CA PRO A 71 29.33 12.97 -6.11
C PRO A 71 29.38 11.81 -5.10
N PRO A 72 29.83 12.06 -3.85
CA PRO A 72 29.88 11.01 -2.84
C PRO A 72 28.47 10.40 -2.69
N PHE A 73 28.41 9.08 -2.52
CA PHE A 73 27.16 8.42 -2.16
C PHE A 73 26.55 9.16 -0.98
N PRO A 74 25.28 9.59 -1.04
CA PRO A 74 24.69 10.35 0.04
C PRO A 74 24.77 9.52 1.32
N ASP A 75 25.21 10.16 2.41
CA ASP A 75 25.22 9.59 3.76
C ASP A 75 23.91 8.79 4.00
N PRO A 76 23.95 7.60 4.60
CA PRO A 76 22.75 6.79 4.83
C PRO A 76 21.60 7.56 5.53
N CYS A 77 21.92 8.46 6.46
CA CYS A 77 20.96 9.38 7.08
C CYS A 77 20.35 10.33 6.07
N ARG A 78 21.18 10.90 5.18
CA ARG A 78 20.72 11.76 4.09
C ARG A 78 19.82 11.01 3.12
N ARG A 79 20.14 9.74 2.80
CA ARG A 79 19.31 8.89 1.93
C ARG A 79 17.95 8.59 2.56
N ARG A 80 17.90 8.32 3.86
CA ARG A 80 16.65 8.15 4.63
C ARG A 80 15.80 9.42 4.61
N GLN A 81 16.41 10.57 4.88
CA GLN A 81 15.71 11.85 4.89
C GLN A 81 15.12 12.18 3.51
N ILE A 82 15.88 11.96 2.44
CA ILE A 82 15.43 12.16 1.06
C ILE A 82 14.20 11.30 0.74
N MET A 83 14.18 10.03 1.18
CA MET A 83 13.03 9.13 0.96
C MET A 83 11.77 9.66 1.66
N ILE A 84 11.87 10.08 2.91
CA ILE A 84 10.73 10.60 3.69
C ILE A 84 10.19 11.89 3.05
N GLU A 85 11.07 12.80 2.65
CA GLU A 85 10.69 14.06 1.99
C GLU A 85 10.04 13.80 0.62
N ALA A 86 10.57 12.84 -0.15
CA ALA A 86 9.98 12.43 -1.42
C ALA A 86 8.59 11.83 -1.22
N ALA A 87 8.39 10.97 -0.22
CA ALA A 87 7.10 10.35 0.10
C ALA A 87 6.06 11.41 0.52
N LYS A 88 6.46 12.35 1.39
CA LYS A 88 5.63 13.50 1.77
C LYS A 88 5.21 14.31 0.53
N ALA A 89 6.16 14.67 -0.33
CA ALA A 89 5.87 15.46 -1.52
C ALA A 89 4.97 14.70 -2.49
N PHE A 90 5.17 13.39 -2.66
CA PHE A 90 4.33 12.52 -3.48
C PHE A 90 2.89 12.49 -2.96
N ALA A 91 2.69 12.14 -1.69
CA ALA A 91 1.37 12.09 -1.07
C ALA A 91 0.65 13.44 -1.17
N THR A 92 1.37 14.54 -0.91
CA THR A 92 0.82 15.90 -1.03
C THR A 92 0.26 16.15 -2.43
N ARG A 93 1.02 15.83 -3.49
CA ARG A 93 0.58 16.01 -4.87
C ARG A 93 -0.58 15.08 -5.23
N ALA A 94 -0.51 13.81 -4.83
CA ALA A 94 -1.52 12.80 -5.16
C ALA A 94 -2.89 13.17 -4.56
N HIS A 95 -2.95 13.45 -3.26
CA HIS A 95 -4.20 13.85 -2.60
C HIS A 95 -4.73 15.21 -3.10
N ALA A 96 -3.83 16.16 -3.42
CA ALA A 96 -4.24 17.44 -4.00
C ALA A 96 -4.82 17.27 -5.42
N ALA A 97 -4.20 16.44 -6.27
CA ALA A 97 -4.68 16.15 -7.62
C ALA A 97 -6.04 15.43 -7.60
N ALA A 98 -6.26 14.55 -6.62
CA ALA A 98 -7.55 13.92 -6.36
C ALA A 98 -8.60 14.86 -5.73
N GLY A 99 -8.24 16.11 -5.42
CA GLY A 99 -9.14 17.10 -4.82
C GLY A 99 -9.58 16.76 -3.40
N GLN A 100 -8.84 15.90 -2.70
CA GLN A 100 -9.27 15.38 -1.40
C GLN A 100 -9.15 16.39 -0.27
N ARG A 101 -10.16 16.37 0.59
CA ARG A 101 -10.27 17.21 1.79
C ARG A 101 -10.75 16.36 2.95
N ARG A 102 -10.41 16.78 4.17
CA ARG A 102 -10.98 16.20 5.39
C ARG A 102 -12.50 16.37 5.40
N LYS A 103 -13.21 15.26 5.63
CA LYS A 103 -14.69 15.18 5.65
C LYS A 103 -15.35 16.24 6.53
N TYR A 104 -14.75 16.55 7.69
CA TYR A 104 -15.37 17.40 8.71
C TYR A 104 -14.80 18.83 8.80
N THR A 105 -13.53 19.04 8.41
CA THR A 105 -12.87 20.35 8.53
C THR A 105 -12.69 21.06 7.19
N GLY A 106 -12.77 20.35 6.07
CA GLY A 106 -12.45 20.89 4.74
C GLY A 106 -10.95 21.14 4.51
N ALA A 107 -10.11 20.86 5.51
CA ALA A 107 -8.67 21.02 5.44
C ALA A 107 -8.05 20.05 4.41
N PRO A 108 -6.84 20.35 3.88
CA PRO A 108 -6.12 19.45 2.99
C PRO A 108 -5.95 18.06 3.61
N TYR A 109 -6.24 17.00 2.84
CA TYR A 109 -6.16 15.61 3.35
C TYR A 109 -4.76 15.24 3.89
N ILE A 110 -3.71 15.91 3.40
CA ILE A 110 -2.31 15.66 3.77
C ILE A 110 -2.02 15.80 5.28
N GLU A 111 -2.87 16.48 6.06
CA GLU A 111 -2.68 16.63 7.51
C GLU A 111 -2.67 15.29 8.28
N HIS A 112 -3.34 14.25 7.76
CA HIS A 112 -3.49 12.95 8.41
C HIS A 112 -2.28 12.08 8.11
N PRO A 113 -1.87 11.89 6.84
CA PRO A 113 -0.57 11.28 6.57
C PRO A 113 0.58 11.96 7.33
N ALA A 114 0.51 13.30 7.53
CA ALA A 114 1.48 14.01 8.35
C ALA A 114 1.43 13.62 9.84
N ALA A 115 0.24 13.55 10.44
CA ALA A 115 0.06 13.14 11.82
C ALA A 115 0.48 11.67 12.04
N VAL A 116 0.08 10.77 11.14
CA VAL A 116 0.45 9.35 11.17
C VAL A 116 1.96 9.17 11.05
N ALA A 117 2.60 9.85 10.09
CA ALA A 117 4.06 9.81 9.94
C ALA A 117 4.79 10.35 11.17
N ALA A 118 4.28 11.42 11.80
CA ALA A 118 4.85 11.96 13.04
C ALA A 118 4.73 10.98 14.21
N LEU A 119 3.60 10.26 14.34
CA LEU A 119 3.41 9.23 15.36
C LEU A 119 4.39 8.07 15.18
N VAL A 120 4.54 7.57 13.95
CA VAL A 120 5.48 6.49 13.62
C VAL A 120 6.92 6.92 13.89
N ALA A 121 7.30 8.14 13.49
CA ALA A 121 8.64 8.67 13.74
C ALA A 121 8.93 8.85 15.24
N ALA A 122 7.98 9.39 16.00
CA ALA A 122 8.11 9.57 17.45
C ALA A 122 8.22 8.25 18.21
N ALA A 123 7.60 7.18 17.70
CA ALA A 123 7.69 5.84 18.24
C ALA A 123 8.95 5.06 17.78
N GLY A 124 9.85 5.69 17.02
CA GLY A 124 11.12 5.11 16.59
C GLY A 124 11.05 4.28 15.31
N GLY A 125 10.04 4.51 14.46
CA GLY A 125 9.92 3.86 13.16
C GLY A 125 11.09 4.19 12.23
N ASP A 126 11.47 3.21 11.40
CA ASP A 126 12.49 3.42 10.37
C ASP A 126 11.97 4.25 9.18
N ALA A 127 12.87 4.61 8.26
CA ALA A 127 12.54 5.47 7.14
C ALA A 127 11.48 4.89 6.19
N ALA A 128 11.46 3.56 6.00
CA ALA A 128 10.48 2.91 5.14
C ALA A 128 9.10 2.86 5.81
N MET A 129 9.03 2.68 7.13
CA MET A 129 7.78 2.81 7.90
C MET A 129 7.23 4.24 7.85
N ILE A 130 8.10 5.25 8.01
CA ILE A 130 7.68 6.66 7.93
C ILE A 130 7.24 7.01 6.49
N ALA A 131 7.95 6.53 5.47
CA ALA A 131 7.54 6.71 4.08
C ALA A 131 6.19 6.02 3.80
N ALA A 132 5.99 4.78 4.27
CA ALA A 132 4.72 4.08 4.16
C ALA A 132 3.59 4.82 4.88
N ALA A 133 3.84 5.41 6.05
CA ALA A 133 2.87 6.24 6.76
C ALA A 133 2.42 7.47 5.95
N TRP A 134 3.33 8.11 5.20
CA TRP A 134 2.95 9.18 4.27
C TRP A 134 2.11 8.69 3.10
N LEU A 135 2.28 7.44 2.67
CA LEU A 135 1.73 6.88 1.44
C LEU A 135 0.53 5.95 1.65
N HIS A 136 0.16 5.66 2.91
CA HIS A 136 -0.74 4.54 3.23
C HIS A 136 -2.12 4.62 2.57
N ASP A 137 -2.66 5.83 2.38
CA ASP A 137 -3.95 6.07 1.73
C ASP A 137 -3.85 6.44 0.24
N VAL A 138 -2.62 6.58 -0.29
CA VAL A 138 -2.43 7.08 -1.66
C VAL A 138 -3.01 6.12 -2.68
N VAL A 139 -2.78 4.82 -2.51
CA VAL A 139 -3.28 3.79 -3.43
C VAL A 139 -4.81 3.69 -3.35
N GLU A 140 -5.38 3.73 -2.15
CA GLU A 140 -6.84 3.66 -1.94
C GLU A 140 -7.55 4.87 -2.53
N ASP A 141 -7.07 6.09 -2.25
CA ASP A 141 -7.90 7.27 -2.42
C ASP A 141 -7.56 8.12 -3.66
N THR A 142 -6.39 7.93 -4.28
CA THR A 142 -5.91 8.83 -5.36
C THR A 142 -5.85 8.19 -6.75
N GLY A 143 -6.10 6.87 -6.84
CA GLY A 143 -6.00 6.10 -8.10
C GLY A 143 -4.56 5.85 -8.56
N VAL A 144 -3.55 6.22 -7.75
CA VAL A 144 -2.15 5.88 -7.99
C VAL A 144 -1.97 4.37 -7.82
N PRO A 145 -1.42 3.64 -8.81
CA PRO A 145 -1.20 2.21 -8.69
C PRO A 145 -0.02 1.91 -7.75
N LEU A 146 -0.09 0.78 -7.06
CA LEU A 146 0.99 0.31 -6.19
C LEU A 146 2.35 0.20 -6.93
N ALA A 147 2.33 -0.13 -8.23
CA ALA A 147 3.53 -0.20 -9.06
C ALA A 147 4.28 1.15 -9.16
N ALA A 148 3.58 2.29 -9.09
CA ALA A 148 4.23 3.60 -9.06
C ALA A 148 4.97 3.81 -7.73
N ILE A 149 4.40 3.34 -6.61
CA ILE A 149 5.05 3.39 -5.31
C ILE A 149 6.32 2.52 -5.31
N GLU A 150 6.26 1.33 -5.89
CA GLU A 150 7.43 0.44 -6.01
C GLU A 150 8.55 1.05 -6.84
N VAL A 151 8.24 1.69 -7.96
CA VAL A 151 9.22 2.36 -8.83
C VAL A 151 9.92 3.52 -8.10
N ASP A 152 9.16 4.34 -7.38
CA ASP A 152 9.70 5.58 -6.77
C ASP A 152 10.38 5.34 -5.41
N PHE A 153 9.89 4.36 -4.62
CA PHE A 153 10.30 4.16 -3.22
C PHE A 153 10.90 2.78 -2.94
N GLY A 154 10.79 1.85 -3.90
CA GLY A 154 11.31 0.50 -3.80
C GLY A 154 10.30 -0.52 -3.24
N PRO A 155 10.66 -1.82 -3.33
CA PRO A 155 9.76 -2.92 -3.02
C PRO A 155 9.37 -2.97 -1.54
N GLU A 156 10.27 -2.57 -0.63
CA GLU A 156 10.00 -2.56 0.82
C GLU A 156 8.86 -1.60 1.19
N VAL A 157 8.88 -0.37 0.66
CA VAL A 157 7.83 0.61 0.93
C VAL A 157 6.53 0.20 0.24
N ALA A 158 6.60 -0.31 -0.99
CA ALA A 158 5.43 -0.81 -1.70
C ALA A 158 4.76 -1.98 -0.97
N GLU A 159 5.54 -2.93 -0.44
CA GLU A 159 5.02 -4.02 0.37
C GLU A 159 4.26 -3.48 1.59
N LEU A 160 4.86 -2.56 2.35
CA LEU A 160 4.20 -1.95 3.52
C LEU A 160 2.90 -1.24 3.12
N VAL A 161 2.90 -0.44 2.05
CA VAL A 161 1.70 0.26 1.56
C VAL A 161 0.63 -0.73 1.10
N SER A 162 1.02 -1.86 0.49
CA SER A 162 0.07 -2.89 0.06
C SER A 162 -0.71 -3.51 1.24
N TRP A 163 -0.05 -3.70 2.39
CA TRP A 163 -0.68 -4.21 3.61
C TRP A 163 -1.54 -3.18 4.35
N LEU A 164 -1.30 -1.90 4.07
CA LEU A 164 -2.08 -0.79 4.63
C LEU A 164 -3.31 -0.45 3.77
N THR A 165 -3.31 -0.93 2.53
CA THR A 165 -4.39 -0.79 1.56
C THR A 165 -5.47 -1.84 1.81
N LYS A 166 -6.72 -1.42 1.96
CA LYS A 166 -7.87 -2.30 2.17
C LYS A 166 -8.02 -3.26 0.98
N PRO A 167 -8.28 -4.56 1.24
CA PRO A 167 -8.57 -5.50 0.18
C PRO A 167 -9.86 -5.11 -0.54
N GLU A 168 -9.86 -5.24 -1.87
CA GLU A 168 -11.07 -5.10 -2.68
C GLU A 168 -12.15 -6.06 -2.18
N ALA A 169 -13.37 -5.54 -1.98
CA ALA A 169 -14.47 -6.35 -1.51
C ALA A 169 -14.78 -7.43 -2.56
N SER A 170 -14.62 -8.71 -2.20
CA SER A 170 -14.95 -9.83 -3.07
C SER A 170 -16.48 -10.02 -3.14
N GLY A 171 -17.18 -9.12 -3.84
CA GLY A 171 -18.62 -9.15 -4.07
C GLY A 171 -19.47 -8.30 -3.13
N ALA A 172 -20.79 -8.47 -3.20
CA ALA A 172 -21.77 -7.77 -2.35
C ALA A 172 -21.85 -8.35 -0.92
N GLY A 173 -20.70 -8.58 -0.29
CA GLY A 173 -20.63 -8.97 1.11
C GLY A 173 -21.18 -7.87 2.00
N ASP A 174 -21.87 -8.25 3.08
CA ASP A 174 -22.34 -7.29 4.07
C ASP A 174 -21.17 -6.56 4.77
N ARG A 175 -21.50 -5.61 5.64
CA ARG A 175 -20.49 -4.83 6.37
C ARG A 175 -19.59 -5.71 7.24
N GLU A 176 -20.13 -6.79 7.81
CA GLU A 176 -19.41 -7.71 8.69
C GLU A 176 -18.39 -8.54 7.92
N ALA A 177 -18.77 -9.09 6.76
CA ALA A 177 -17.87 -9.84 5.89
C ALA A 177 -16.67 -9.01 5.43
N ARG A 178 -16.90 -7.75 5.05
CA ARG A 178 -15.81 -6.83 4.66
C ARG A 178 -14.87 -6.53 5.83
N LYS A 179 -15.39 -6.44 7.05
CA LYS A 179 -14.58 -6.24 8.25
C LYS A 179 -13.78 -7.49 8.62
N ALA A 180 -14.36 -8.67 8.48
CA ALA A 180 -13.63 -9.92 8.67
C ALA A 180 -12.46 -10.05 7.67
N GLN A 181 -12.65 -9.65 6.42
CA GLN A 181 -11.59 -9.61 5.41
C GLN A 181 -10.48 -8.60 5.76
N GLU A 182 -10.84 -7.38 6.18
CA GLU A 182 -9.89 -6.38 6.67
C GLU A 182 -9.09 -6.91 7.87
N CYS A 183 -9.75 -7.52 8.85
CA CYS A 183 -9.08 -8.11 10.01
C CYS A 183 -8.16 -9.27 9.63
N ALA A 184 -8.58 -10.17 8.73
CA ALA A 184 -7.74 -11.28 8.28
C ALA A 184 -6.49 -10.78 7.51
N HIS A 185 -6.67 -9.76 6.67
CA HIS A 185 -5.57 -9.11 5.96
C HIS A 185 -4.57 -8.48 6.93
N LEU A 186 -5.05 -7.70 7.91
CA LEU A 186 -4.21 -7.07 8.92
C LEU A 186 -3.56 -8.08 9.86
N ALA A 187 -4.24 -9.19 10.20
CA ALA A 187 -3.68 -10.26 11.03
C ALA A 187 -2.45 -10.89 10.38
N ALA A 188 -2.47 -11.06 9.05
CA ALA A 188 -1.37 -11.60 8.27
C ALA A 188 -0.26 -10.58 7.95
N ALA A 189 -0.51 -9.29 8.16
CA ALA A 189 0.42 -8.24 7.82
C ALA A 189 1.71 -8.29 8.67
N PRO A 190 2.87 -7.86 8.12
CA PRO A 190 4.11 -7.79 8.89
C PRO A 190 3.99 -6.78 10.04
N VAL A 191 4.73 -7.03 11.14
CA VAL A 191 4.68 -6.21 12.36
C VAL A 191 4.92 -4.71 12.11
N ARG A 192 5.69 -4.37 11.07
CA ARG A 192 5.95 -2.98 10.65
C ARG A 192 4.70 -2.32 10.05
N ALA A 193 3.95 -3.02 9.19
CA ALA A 193 2.69 -2.52 8.66
C ALA A 193 1.62 -2.41 9.77
N LYS A 194 1.54 -3.42 10.66
CA LYS A 194 0.68 -3.37 11.84
C LYS A 194 0.96 -2.13 12.72
N ALA A 195 2.23 -1.79 12.94
CA ALA A 195 2.63 -0.60 13.69
C ALA A 195 2.17 0.72 13.02
N VAL A 196 2.30 0.83 11.70
CA VAL A 196 1.78 1.99 10.96
C VAL A 196 0.25 2.04 11.05
N LYS A 197 -0.45 0.90 11.00
CA LYS A 197 -1.90 0.84 11.15
C LYS A 197 -2.39 1.30 12.54
N LEU A 198 -1.61 1.04 13.59
CA LEU A 198 -1.89 1.58 14.93
C LEU A 198 -1.79 3.10 14.96
N ALA A 199 -0.80 3.71 14.29
CA ALA A 199 -0.69 5.16 14.17
C ALA A 199 -1.86 5.77 13.40
N ASP A 200 -2.26 5.15 12.28
CA ASP A 200 -3.46 5.50 11.52
C ASP A 200 -4.71 5.50 12.43
N LEU A 201 -4.94 4.41 13.17
CA LEU A 201 -6.06 4.29 14.09
C LEU A 201 -6.11 5.39 15.15
N ILE A 202 -4.95 5.80 15.69
CA ILE A 202 -4.87 6.86 16.70
C ILE A 202 -5.41 8.18 16.13
N ASP A 203 -4.94 8.59 14.95
CA ASP A 203 -5.34 9.86 14.34
C ASP A 203 -6.80 9.84 13.85
N ASN A 204 -7.19 8.74 13.20
CA ASN A 204 -8.53 8.58 12.66
C ASN A 204 -9.59 8.50 13.76
N THR A 205 -9.33 7.76 14.84
CA THR A 205 -10.32 7.59 15.93
C THR A 205 -10.55 8.89 16.67
N ALA A 206 -9.50 9.68 16.93
CA ALA A 206 -9.63 10.98 17.57
C ALA A 206 -10.58 11.91 16.78
N THR A 207 -10.47 11.90 15.44
CA THR A 207 -11.31 12.72 14.57
C THR A 207 -12.77 12.22 14.51
N VAL A 208 -12.99 10.89 14.44
CA VAL A 208 -14.35 10.33 14.32
C VAL A 208 -15.18 10.55 15.59
N VAL A 209 -14.59 10.34 16.77
CA VAL A 209 -15.29 10.51 18.04
C VAL A 209 -15.77 11.94 18.24
N GLU A 210 -14.98 12.94 17.85
CA GLU A 210 -15.34 14.35 17.96
C GLU A 210 -16.45 14.75 16.96
N ARG A 211 -16.42 14.19 15.73
CA ARG A 211 -17.17 14.77 14.61
C ARG A 211 -18.41 13.97 14.17
N ASP A 212 -18.54 12.71 14.56
CA ASP A 212 -19.63 11.84 14.10
C ASP A 212 -20.11 10.87 15.20
N PRO A 213 -20.76 11.36 16.27
CA PRO A 213 -21.12 10.54 17.43
C PRO A 213 -22.12 9.42 17.10
N ILE A 214 -22.94 9.61 16.06
CA ILE A 214 -23.89 8.59 15.58
C ILE A 214 -23.13 7.40 14.98
N PHE A 215 -22.13 7.67 14.13
CA PHE A 215 -21.30 6.63 13.53
C PHE A 215 -20.25 6.06 14.49
N ALA A 216 -19.78 6.87 15.45
CA ALA A 216 -18.69 6.53 16.37
C ALA A 216 -18.94 5.22 17.11
N ALA A 217 -20.18 4.94 17.55
CA ALA A 217 -20.49 3.70 18.27
C ALA A 217 -20.26 2.43 17.43
N THR A 218 -20.55 2.46 16.13
CA THR A 218 -20.28 1.34 15.22
C THR A 218 -18.79 1.30 14.88
N TYR A 219 -18.20 2.45 14.54
CA TYR A 219 -16.79 2.57 14.19
C TYR A 219 -15.87 2.04 15.29
N LEU A 220 -16.08 2.44 16.54
CA LEU A 220 -15.24 2.06 17.67
C LEU A 220 -15.30 0.55 17.96
N ARG A 221 -16.48 -0.07 17.84
CA ARG A 221 -16.61 -1.53 17.96
C ARG A 221 -15.83 -2.27 16.87
N GLU A 222 -15.89 -1.78 15.63
CA GLU A 222 -15.08 -2.32 14.54
C GLU A 222 -13.57 -2.15 14.82
N LYS A 223 -13.17 -1.01 15.40
CA LYS A 223 -11.77 -0.75 15.72
C LYS A 223 -11.23 -1.59 16.88
N LEU A 224 -12.07 -2.00 17.83
CA LEU A 224 -11.67 -2.99 18.84
C LEU A 224 -11.26 -4.31 18.18
N ALA A 225 -12.06 -4.84 17.25
CA ALA A 225 -11.73 -6.08 16.55
C ALA A 225 -10.41 -5.96 15.74
N VAL A 226 -10.17 -4.79 15.15
CA VAL A 226 -8.89 -4.51 14.48
C VAL A 226 -7.73 -4.46 15.49
N LEU A 227 -7.89 -3.80 16.63
CA LEU A 227 -6.84 -3.71 17.66
C LEU A 227 -6.46 -5.09 18.23
N ASP A 228 -7.40 -6.03 18.28
CA ASP A 228 -7.14 -7.39 18.74
C ASP A 228 -6.25 -8.16 17.76
N VAL A 229 -6.47 -8.03 16.45
CA VAL A 229 -5.60 -8.67 15.44
C VAL A 229 -4.23 -7.99 15.27
N LEU A 230 -4.08 -6.76 15.77
CA LEU A 230 -2.81 -6.03 15.78
C LEU A 230 -2.00 -6.24 17.07
N ALA A 231 -2.59 -6.88 18.10
CA ALA A 231 -2.01 -6.94 19.44
C ALA A 231 -0.68 -7.71 19.49
N ASP A 232 -0.54 -8.73 18.65
CA ASP A 232 0.67 -9.56 18.54
C ASP A 232 1.89 -8.75 18.08
N ALA A 233 1.69 -7.68 17.32
CA ALA A 233 2.77 -6.82 16.83
C ALA A 233 3.56 -6.17 17.97
N ALA A 234 2.95 -5.93 19.14
CA ALA A 234 3.62 -5.34 20.29
C ALA A 234 4.74 -6.23 20.84
N GLY A 235 4.68 -7.55 20.64
CA GLY A 235 5.75 -8.47 21.03
C GLY A 235 6.96 -8.45 20.08
N GLY A 236 6.78 -7.97 18.84
CA GLY A 236 7.79 -8.01 17.78
C GLY A 236 8.27 -6.65 17.28
N SER A 237 7.71 -5.54 17.77
CA SER A 237 8.03 -4.19 17.33
C SER A 237 7.94 -3.19 18.46
N ALA A 238 9.04 -2.50 18.76
CA ALA A 238 9.07 -1.43 19.76
C ALA A 238 8.10 -0.28 19.39
N VAL A 239 7.95 -0.01 18.09
CA VAL A 239 7.01 0.98 17.56
C VAL A 239 5.57 0.57 17.89
N ALA A 240 5.21 -0.70 17.63
CA ALA A 240 3.88 -1.20 17.94
C ALA A 240 3.63 -1.23 19.47
N ALA A 241 4.63 -1.63 20.26
CA ALA A 241 4.54 -1.63 21.71
C ALA A 241 4.29 -0.22 22.29
N ALA A 242 4.87 0.82 21.68
CA ALA A 242 4.64 2.21 22.07
C ALA A 242 3.24 2.72 21.67
N LEU A 243 2.71 2.30 20.52
CA LEU A 243 1.46 2.82 19.96
C LEU A 243 0.21 2.08 20.45
N LEU A 244 0.28 0.75 20.64
CA LEU A 244 -0.88 -0.08 20.96
C LEU A 244 -1.63 0.37 22.23
N PRO A 245 -0.98 0.68 23.37
CA PRO A 245 -1.69 1.12 24.57
C PRO A 245 -2.47 2.42 24.33
N ARG A 246 -1.87 3.36 23.58
CA ARG A 246 -2.52 4.63 23.21
C ARG A 246 -3.72 4.40 22.30
N ALA A 247 -3.59 3.54 21.30
CA ALA A 247 -4.67 3.22 20.38
C ALA A 247 -5.86 2.57 21.11
N ARG A 248 -5.59 1.61 22.01
CA ARG A 248 -6.63 0.99 22.86
C ARG A 248 -7.32 2.01 23.76
N ALA A 249 -6.55 2.85 24.46
CA ALA A 249 -7.09 3.86 25.36
C ALA A 249 -8.05 4.82 24.65
N ILE A 250 -7.72 5.30 23.44
CA ILE A 250 -8.59 6.21 22.68
C ILE A 250 -9.91 5.52 22.31
N VAL A 251 -9.86 4.26 21.87
CA VAL A 251 -11.07 3.50 21.49
C VAL A 251 -11.96 3.23 22.71
N GLU A 252 -11.36 2.78 23.81
CA GLU A 252 -12.07 2.48 25.07
C GLU A 252 -12.70 3.75 25.69
N GLN A 253 -11.97 4.86 25.72
CA GLN A 253 -12.49 6.16 26.18
C GLN A 253 -13.64 6.65 25.31
N GLY A 254 -13.55 6.48 23.99
CA GLY A 254 -14.65 6.80 23.07
C GLY A 254 -15.91 5.99 23.37
N LEU A 255 -15.76 4.68 23.63
CA LEU A 255 -16.89 3.81 23.98
C LEU A 255 -17.50 4.15 25.34
N ALA A 256 -16.67 4.46 26.33
CA ALA A 256 -17.12 4.90 27.65
C ALA A 256 -17.91 6.20 27.57
N THR A 257 -17.42 7.19 26.81
CA THR A 257 -18.10 8.48 26.61
C THR A 257 -19.48 8.30 25.97
N LEU A 258 -19.59 7.45 24.94
CA LEU A 258 -20.87 7.16 24.29
C LEU A 258 -21.84 6.38 25.17
N SER A 259 -21.33 5.60 26.12
CA SER A 259 -22.16 4.85 27.07
C SER A 259 -22.70 5.75 28.18
N ALA A 260 -21.92 6.76 28.61
CA ALA A 260 -22.33 7.74 29.62
C ALA A 260 -23.32 8.80 29.10
N ALA A 261 -23.42 8.97 27.77
CA ALA A 261 -24.34 9.91 27.13
C ALA A 261 -25.75 9.34 26.86
N ARG A 262 -26.05 8.12 27.35
CA ARG A 262 -27.34 7.42 27.21
C ARG A 262 -28.09 7.40 28.53
#